data_AF-A0A5M3M821-F1
#
_entry.id   AF-A0A5M3M821-F1
#
_cell.length_a   1.000
_cell.length_b   1.000
_cell.length_c   1.000
_cell.angle_alpha   90.00
_cell.angle_beta   90.00
_cell.angle_gamma   90.00
#
_symmetry.space_group_name_H-M   'P 1'
#
loop_
_entity.id
_entity.type
_entity.pdbx_description
1 polymer ?
#
loop_
_entity_poly.entity_id
_entity_poly.type
_entity_poly.pdbx_seq_one_letter_code
_entity_poly.pdbx_strand_id
1 'polypeptide(L)'
;MSSVELVASQEDALIEALETFKRMSYASFALVVLYAWDLVLTFPMEVDMWRTKFKMVKLLFFFNRYFSLLAGVFWVWTNVQFPMFDSNLQQYCEERVKTP
;
A
#
# COMPACT_ATOMS: atom_id res chain seq x y z
N MET A 1 15.61 -25.55 -29.13
CA MET A 1 14.99 -24.59 -28.21
C MET A 1 16.08 -23.60 -27.83
N SER A 2 16.03 -22.44 -28.47
CA SER A 2 17.14 -21.48 -28.50
C SER A 2 17.20 -20.72 -27.18
N SER A 3 18.40 -20.35 -26.70
CA SER A 3 18.57 -19.51 -25.51
C SER A 3 17.74 -18.21 -25.58
N VAL A 4 17.39 -17.75 -26.78
CA VAL A 4 16.50 -16.62 -27.04
C VAL A 4 15.07 -16.85 -26.56
N GLU A 5 14.52 -18.07 -26.72
CA GLU A 5 13.16 -18.40 -26.26
C GLU A 5 13.08 -18.46 -24.73
N LEU A 6 14.16 -18.88 -24.07
CA LEU A 6 14.27 -18.87 -22.61
C LEU A 6 14.34 -17.44 -22.06
N VAL A 7 15.04 -16.53 -22.74
CA VAL A 7 15.12 -15.11 -22.34
C VAL A 7 13.78 -14.42 -22.53
N ALA A 8 13.11 -14.62 -23.68
CA ALA A 8 11.79 -14.04 -23.92
C ALA A 8 10.76 -14.51 -22.87
N SER A 9 10.76 -15.80 -22.54
CA SER A 9 9.89 -16.34 -21.49
C SER A 9 10.18 -15.78 -20.09
N GLN A 10 11.42 -15.36 -19.83
CA GLN A 10 11.81 -14.77 -18.54
C GLN A 10 11.35 -13.31 -18.43
N GLU A 11 11.38 -12.56 -19.52
CA GLU A 11 10.94 -11.17 -19.58
C GLU A 11 9.42 -11.04 -19.35
N ASP A 12 8.61 -11.91 -19.97
CA ASP A 12 7.16 -11.88 -19.84
C ASP A 12 6.70 -12.14 -18.39
N ALA A 13 7.31 -13.13 -17.73
CA ALA A 13 7.02 -13.43 -16.32
C ALA A 13 7.38 -12.27 -15.38
N LEU A 14 8.43 -11.52 -15.73
CA LEU A 14 8.88 -10.37 -14.94
C LEU A 14 7.93 -9.17 -15.10
N ILE A 15 7.43 -8.92 -16.32
CA ILE A 15 6.45 -7.87 -16.59
C ILE A 15 5.13 -8.17 -15.85
N GLU A 16 4.67 -9.42 -15.88
CA GLU A 16 3.45 -9.84 -15.18
C GLU A 16 3.57 -9.67 -13.66
N ALA A 17 4.71 -10.05 -13.07
CA ALA A 17 4.98 -9.84 -11.65
C ALA A 17 4.95 -8.36 -11.27
N LEU A 18 5.47 -7.48 -12.14
CA LEU A 18 5.55 -6.04 -11.92
C LEU A 18 4.17 -5.37 -11.98
N GLU A 19 3.33 -5.75 -12.94
CA GLU A 19 1.92 -5.28 -12.97
C GLU A 19 1.15 -5.73 -11.73
N THR A 20 1.36 -6.99 -11.34
CA THR A 20 0.70 -7.59 -10.17
C THR A 20 1.08 -6.84 -8.89
N PHE A 21 2.35 -6.46 -8.73
CA PHE A 21 2.82 -5.64 -7.62
C PHE A 21 2.22 -4.23 -7.61
N LYS A 22 2.11 -3.60 -8.78
CA LYS A 22 1.48 -2.28 -8.93
C LYS A 22 -0.01 -2.30 -8.57
N ARG A 23 -0.76 -3.32 -9.00
CA ARG A 23 -2.17 -3.49 -8.64
C ARG A 23 -2.36 -3.69 -7.15
N MET A 24 -1.50 -4.50 -6.52
CA MET A 24 -1.54 -4.70 -5.06
C MET A 24 -1.29 -3.40 -4.29
N SER A 25 -0.35 -2.57 -4.75
CA SER A 25 -0.03 -1.29 -4.10
C SER A 25 -1.23 -0.32 -4.12
N TYR A 26 -1.93 -0.20 -5.25
CA TYR A 26 -3.14 0.63 -5.32
C TYR A 26 -4.28 0.05 -4.49
N ALA A 27 -4.43 -1.27 -4.44
CA ALA A 27 -5.42 -1.93 -3.60
C ALA A 27 -5.16 -1.66 -2.11
N SER A 28 -3.91 -1.74 -1.65
CA SER A 28 -3.53 -1.41 -0.27
C SER A 28 -3.84 0.04 0.07
N PHE A 29 -3.56 0.98 -0.83
CA PHE A 29 -3.90 2.39 -0.62
C PHE A 29 -5.43 2.59 -0.52
N ALA A 30 -6.19 1.98 -1.43
CA ALA A 30 -7.65 2.04 -1.41
C ALA A 30 -8.24 1.48 -0.10
N LEU A 31 -7.67 0.39 0.42
CA LEU A 31 -8.08 -0.19 1.70
C LEU A 31 -7.80 0.74 2.88
N VAL A 32 -6.64 1.41 2.91
CA VAL A 32 -6.33 2.40 3.97
C VAL A 32 -7.27 3.59 3.90
N VAL A 33 -7.58 4.08 2.69
CA VAL A 33 -8.54 5.19 2.50
C VAL A 33 -9.94 4.78 2.96
N LEU A 34 -10.39 3.58 2.61
CA LEU A 34 -11.70 3.06 3.02
C LEU A 34 -11.77 2.89 4.54
N TYR A 35 -10.70 2.41 5.16
CA TYR A 35 -10.59 2.30 6.62
C TYR A 35 -10.60 3.67 7.31
N ALA A 36 -9.90 4.66 6.74
CA ALA A 36 -9.93 6.04 7.23
C ALA A 36 -11.34 6.66 7.09
N TRP A 37 -12.04 6.36 5.99
CA TRP A 37 -13.41 6.81 5.78
C TRP A 37 -14.39 6.23 6.81
N ASP A 38 -14.25 4.94 7.13
CA ASP A 38 -15.03 4.30 8.19
C ASP A 38 -14.85 5.01 9.55
N LEU A 39 -13.63 5.45 9.88
CA LEU A 39 -13.39 6.25 11.09
C LEU A 39 -14.16 7.56 11.10
N VAL A 40 -14.14 8.29 9.98
CA VAL A 40 -14.85 9.56 9.86
C VAL A 40 -16.35 9.37 10.07
N LEU A 41 -16.93 8.31 9.51
CA LEU A 41 -18.36 8.00 9.70
C LEU A 41 -18.71 7.66 11.15
N THR A 42 -17.79 7.02 11.87
CA THR A 42 -18.04 6.56 13.24
C THR A 42 -17.64 7.59 14.30
N PHE A 43 -16.85 8.59 13.91
CA PHE A 43 -16.38 9.68 14.76
C PHE A 43 -17.49 10.38 15.59
N PRO A 44 -18.67 10.75 15.04
CA PRO A 44 -19.71 11.38 15.85
C PRO A 44 -20.18 10.50 17.01
N MET A 45 -20.30 9.18 16.80
CA MET A 45 -20.65 8.24 17.87
C MET A 45 -19.53 8.10 18.91
N GLU A 46 -18.26 8.21 18.50
CA GLU A 46 -17.11 8.20 19.41
C GLU A 46 -17.07 9.45 20.30
N VAL A 47 -17.38 10.62 19.73
CA VAL A 47 -17.42 11.91 20.45
C VAL A 47 -18.50 11.89 21.53
N ASP A 48 -19.67 11.31 21.25
CA ASP A 48 -20.70 11.10 22.27
C ASP A 48 -20.22 10.14 23.37
N MET A 49 -19.44 9.13 22.99
CA MET A 49 -18.84 8.20 23.93
C MET A 49 -17.79 8.87 24.83
N TRP A 50 -17.08 9.90 24.37
CA TRP A 50 -16.11 10.65 25.17
C TRP A 50 -16.75 11.46 26.28
N ARG A 51 -18.02 11.85 26.16
CA ARG A 51 -18.76 12.59 27.19
C ARG A 51 -19.08 11.75 28.43
N THR A 52 -19.05 10.43 28.30
CA THR A 52 -19.33 9.50 29.39
C THR A 52 -18.03 9.06 30.08
N LYS A 53 -18.04 8.81 31.40
CA LYS A 53 -16.88 8.40 32.21
C LYS A 53 -15.97 7.40 31.46
N PHE A 54 -14.67 7.70 31.44
CA PHE A 54 -13.66 6.86 30.80
C PHE A 54 -13.54 5.52 31.54
N LYS A 55 -13.79 4.43 30.83
CA LYS A 55 -13.52 3.06 31.28
C LYS A 55 -12.33 2.53 30.48
N MET A 56 -11.55 1.64 31.08
CA MET A 56 -10.37 1.00 30.45
C MET A 56 -10.71 0.37 29.08
N VAL A 57 -11.93 -0.15 28.94
CA VAL A 57 -12.50 -0.68 27.68
C VAL A 57 -12.52 0.37 26.55
N LYS A 58 -12.81 1.64 26.84
CA LYS A 58 -12.79 2.71 25.82
C LYS A 58 -11.38 3.00 25.33
N LEU A 59 -10.41 3.03 26.24
CA LEU A 59 -9.01 3.24 25.86
C LEU A 59 -8.53 2.12 24.95
N LEU A 60 -8.86 0.87 25.29
CA LEU A 60 -8.52 -0.28 24.46
C LEU A 60 -9.20 -0.23 23.09
N PHE A 61 -10.46 0.23 23.02
CA PHE A 61 -11.18 0.45 21.77
C PHE A 61 -10.49 1.50 20.89
N PHE A 62 -10.17 2.68 21.44
CA PHE A 62 -9.48 3.74 20.70
C PHE A 62 -8.06 3.31 20.30
N PHE A 63 -7.34 2.65 21.19
CA PHE A 63 -6.01 2.15 20.88
C PHE A 63 -6.07 1.14 19.73
N ASN A 64 -6.91 0.11 19.81
CA ASN A 64 -7.01 -0.90 18.76
C ASN A 64 -7.35 -0.26 17.39
N ARG A 65 -8.26 0.71 17.39
CA ARG A 65 -8.74 1.36 16.16
C ARG A 65 -7.73 2.32 15.53
N TYR A 66 -7.21 3.28 16.30
CA TYR A 66 -6.24 4.27 15.79
C TYR A 66 -4.84 3.68 15.59
N PHE A 67 -4.46 2.70 16.41
CA PHE A 67 -3.20 1.98 16.23
C PHE A 67 -3.21 1.13 14.95
N SER A 68 -4.33 0.47 14.64
CA SER A 68 -4.47 -0.30 13.39
C SER A 68 -4.38 0.61 12.15
N LEU A 69 -4.99 1.81 12.20
CA LEU A 69 -4.82 2.78 11.12
C LEU A 69 -3.36 3.23 11.00
N LEU A 70 -2.72 3.62 12.11
CA LEU A 70 -1.32 4.05 12.10
C LEU A 70 -0.39 2.96 11.58
N ALA A 71 -0.59 1.71 11.98
CA ALA A 71 0.15 0.56 11.49
C ALA A 71 -0.06 0.33 9.99
N GLY A 72 -1.30 0.45 9.50
CA GLY A 72 -1.62 0.31 8.08
C GLY A 72 -1.03 1.44 7.22
N VAL A 73 -1.11 2.68 7.70
CA VAL A 73 -0.48 3.85 7.05
C VAL A 73 1.04 3.70 7.05
N PHE A 74 1.63 3.31 8.17
CA PHE A 74 3.07 3.07 8.27
C PHE A 74 3.51 1.96 7.32
N TRP A 75 2.77 0.85 7.24
CA TRP A 75 3.03 -0.23 6.31
C TRP A 75 2.96 0.22 4.85
N VAL A 76 1.93 0.95 4.46
CA VAL A 76 1.82 1.51 3.11
C VAL A 76 2.95 2.50 2.85
N TRP A 77 3.29 3.35 3.82
CA TRP A 77 4.38 4.30 3.68
C TRP A 77 5.73 3.61 3.48
N THR A 78 6.04 2.56 4.23
CA THR A 78 7.30 1.81 4.06
C THR A 78 7.31 0.94 2.81
N ASN A 79 6.19 0.32 2.43
CA ASN A 79 6.14 -0.66 1.33
C ASN A 79 5.74 -0.07 -0.02
N VAL A 80 5.02 1.05 -0.08
CA VAL A 80 4.51 1.63 -1.34
C VAL A 80 5.31 2.87 -1.74
N GLN A 81 5.73 3.72 -0.80
CA GLN A 81 6.47 4.94 -1.12
C GLN A 81 7.93 4.65 -1.51
N PHE A 82 8.57 3.63 -0.90
CA PHE A 82 9.98 3.32 -1.16
C PHE A 82 10.28 2.63 -2.50
N PRO A 83 9.47 1.68 -3.02
CA PRO A 83 9.75 1.11 -4.34
C PRO A 83 9.32 2.01 -5.52
N MET A 84 8.53 3.07 -5.30
CA MET A 84 8.22 4.03 -6.37
C MET A 84 9.40 4.96 -6.71
N PHE A 85 10.42 5.02 -5.84
CA PHE A 85 11.68 5.72 -6.10
C PHE A 85 12.80 4.74 -6.47
N ASP A 86 12.47 3.60 -7.11
CA ASP A 86 13.52 2.77 -7.67
C ASP A 86 14.05 3.44 -8.94
N SER A 87 15.03 4.32 -8.75
CA SER A 87 15.85 4.98 -9.79
C SER A 87 16.33 4.01 -10.88
N ASN A 88 16.40 2.70 -10.59
CA ASN A 88 16.71 1.66 -11.56
C ASN A 88 15.66 1.53 -12.68
N LEU A 89 14.36 1.67 -12.40
CA LEU A 89 13.30 1.55 -13.43
C LEU A 89 13.30 2.73 -14.40
N GLN A 90 13.55 3.94 -13.90
CA GLN A 90 13.76 5.12 -14.75
C GLN A 90 15.00 4.94 -15.62
N GLN A 91 16.08 4.37 -15.07
CA GLN A 91 17.30 4.10 -15.79
C GLN A 91 17.11 3.02 -16.89
N TYR A 92 16.35 1.95 -16.62
CA TYR A 92 16.00 0.94 -17.63
C TYR A 92 15.14 1.51 -18.77
N CYS A 93 14.18 2.39 -18.46
CA CYS A 93 13.38 3.07 -19.49
C CYS A 93 14.23 4.03 -20.33
N GLU A 94 15.17 4.76 -19.73
CA GLU A 94 16.08 5.65 -20.46
C GLU A 94 17.11 4.88 -21.31
N GLU A 95 17.59 3.72 -20.87
CA GLU A 95 18.48 2.86 -21.66
C GLU A 95 17.77 2.24 -22.87
N ARG A 96 16.51 1.81 -22.73
CA ARG A 96 15.70 1.27 -23.85
C ARG A 96 15.37 2.31 -24.93
N VAL A 97 15.25 3.59 -24.57
CA VAL A 97 15.00 4.67 -25.54
C VAL A 97 16.28 5.07 -26.31
N LYS A 98 17.47 4.73 -25.78
CA LYS A 98 18.77 5.05 -26.41
C LYS A 98 19.32 3.97 -27.34
N THR A 99 18.76 2.77 -27.34
CA THR A 99 19.11 1.74 -28.33
C THR A 99 18.34 1.97 -29.64
N PRO A 100 19.03 2.22 -30.77
CA PRO A 100 18.40 2.42 -32.08
C PRO A 100 17.77 1.15 -32.66
#